data_AF-A0A419NC33-F1
#
_entry.id   AF-A0A419NC33-F1
#
_cell.length_a   1.000
_cell.length_b   1.000
_cell.length_c   1.000
_cell.angle_alpha   90.00
_cell.angle_beta   90.00
_cell.angle_gamma   90.00
#
_symmetry.space_group_name_H-M   'P 1'
#
loop_
_entity.id
_entity.type
_entity.pdbx_description
1 polymer ?
#
loop_
_entity_poly.entity_id
_entity_poly.type
_entity_poly.pdbx_seq_one_letter_code
_entity_poly.pdbx_strand_id
1 'polypeptide(L)'
;MKNPHVKFEELITIADHLAALINAEDSIIDIERQLKASIDNDSGWRNRANHALASWKGTRRSITARLALLRQREKEANQQSREKHGEFLIEEMKRYIPRVAFMACDHRAKLRMEALKSEAPN
;
A
#
# COMPACT_ATOMS: atom_id res chain seq x y z
N MET A 1 -12.86 -15.84 24.57
CA MET A 1 -12.33 -15.25 23.32
C MET A 1 -12.41 -13.74 23.45
N LYS A 2 -11.26 -13.06 23.47
CA LYS A 2 -11.21 -11.60 23.58
C LYS A 2 -11.52 -10.99 22.20
N ASN A 3 -12.33 -9.93 22.18
CA ASN A 3 -12.61 -9.13 20.98
C ASN A 3 -11.28 -8.53 20.45
N PRO A 4 -11.09 -8.33 19.13
CA PRO A 4 -9.88 -7.70 18.63
C PRO A 4 -9.82 -6.26 19.13
N HIS A 5 -9.02 -6.00 20.17
CA HIS A 5 -8.61 -4.66 20.54
C HIS A 5 -7.43 -4.25 19.65
N VAL A 6 -7.67 -4.21 18.33
CA VAL A 6 -6.71 -3.56 17.43
C VAL A 6 -6.93 -2.06 17.59
N LYS A 7 -5.96 -1.41 18.24
CA LYS A 7 -5.95 0.05 18.38
C LYS A 7 -5.49 0.67 17.07
N PHE A 8 -6.45 0.88 16.20
CA PHE A 8 -6.26 1.45 14.87
C PHE A 8 -5.62 2.84 14.86
N GLU A 9 -5.64 3.55 15.98
CA GLU A 9 -4.99 4.86 16.18
C GLU A 9 -3.46 4.74 16.37
N GLU A 10 -2.98 3.58 16.82
CA GLU A 10 -1.56 3.30 17.03
C GLU A 10 -0.88 2.76 15.76
N LEU A 11 -1.65 2.43 14.72
CA LEU A 11 -1.12 1.98 13.42
C LEU A 11 -0.86 3.19 12.53
N ILE A 12 0.37 3.68 12.51
CA ILE A 12 0.73 4.92 11.80
C ILE A 12 1.49 4.60 10.51
N THR A 13 2.44 3.68 10.56
CA THR A 13 3.34 3.36 9.46
C THR A 13 2.88 2.15 8.65
N ILE A 14 3.45 1.96 7.47
CA ILE A 14 3.27 0.74 6.66
C ILE A 14 3.69 -0.50 7.47
N ALA A 15 4.79 -0.41 8.23
CA ALA A 15 5.28 -1.51 9.05
C ALA A 15 4.29 -1.89 10.16
N ASP A 16 3.70 -0.91 10.85
CA ASP A 16 2.70 -1.16 11.90
C ASP A 16 1.49 -1.90 11.34
N HIS A 17 1.00 -1.46 10.17
CA HIS A 17 -0.14 -2.09 9.51
C HIS A 17 0.19 -3.51 9.03
N LEU A 18 1.41 -3.76 8.56
CA LEU A 18 1.85 -5.11 8.17
C LEU A 18 1.94 -6.04 9.38
N ALA A 19 2.52 -5.58 10.49
CA ALA A 19 2.59 -6.36 11.73
C ALA A 19 1.18 -6.67 12.28
N ALA A 20 0.28 -5.67 12.27
CA ALA A 20 -1.11 -5.86 12.66
C ALA A 20 -1.86 -6.84 11.74
N LEU A 21 -1.55 -6.83 10.44
CA LEU A 21 -2.14 -7.74 9.46
C LEU A 21 -1.74 -9.19 9.75
N ILE A 22 -0.46 -9.46 10.00
CA ILE A 22 0.04 -10.78 10.38
C ILE A 22 -0.69 -11.30 11.63
N ASN A 23 -0.75 -10.48 12.69
CA ASN A 23 -1.44 -10.85 13.94
C ASN A 23 -2.93 -11.16 13.72
N ALA A 24 -3.60 -10.41 12.83
CA ALA A 24 -4.99 -10.67 12.48
C ALA A 24 -5.16 -11.97 11.68
N GLU A 25 -4.24 -12.28 10.77
CA GLU A 25 -4.25 -13.53 10.00
C GLU A 25 -3.99 -14.74 10.87
N ASP A 26 -3.00 -14.69 11.76
CA ASP A 26 -2.71 -15.77 12.72
C ASP A 26 -3.91 -16.06 13.61
N SER A 27 -4.58 -15.00 14.10
CA SER A 27 -5.81 -15.13 14.90
C SER A 27 -6.95 -15.77 14.11
N ILE A 28 -7.12 -15.42 12.84
CA ILE A 28 -8.13 -16.04 11.96
C ILE A 28 -7.84 -17.53 11.77
N ILE A 29 -6.58 -17.86 11.46
CA ILE A 29 -6.15 -19.24 11.21
C ILE A 29 -6.36 -20.11 12.45
N ASP A 30 -5.99 -19.61 13.63
CA ASP A 30 -6.18 -20.34 14.90
C ASP A 30 -7.67 -20.60 15.19
N ILE A 31 -8.53 -19.60 15.01
CA ILE A 31 -9.98 -19.76 15.20
C ILE A 31 -10.56 -20.77 14.20
N GLU A 32 -10.18 -20.70 12.92
CA GLU A 32 -10.62 -21.65 11.90
C GLU A 32 -10.12 -23.08 12.19
N ARG A 33 -8.90 -23.22 12.72
CA ARG A 33 -8.35 -24.52 13.14
C ARG A 33 -9.14 -25.09 14.31
N GLN A 34 -9.43 -24.29 15.33
CA GLN A 34 -10.21 -24.73 16.49
C GLN A 34 -11.62 -25.14 16.10
N LEU A 35 -12.28 -24.35 15.23
CA LEU A 35 -13.62 -24.67 14.71
C LEU A 35 -13.66 -26.01 13.96
N LYS A 36 -12.60 -26.32 13.18
CA LYS A 36 -12.48 -27.59 12.44
C LYS A 36 -12.15 -28.78 13.34
N ALA A 37 -11.30 -28.59 14.35
CA ALA A 37 -10.83 -29.65 15.24
C ALA A 37 -11.85 -30.04 16.32
N SER A 38 -12.68 -29.10 16.77
CA SER A 38 -13.67 -29.38 17.80
C SER A 38 -14.88 -30.09 17.21
N ILE A 39 -15.03 -31.39 17.48
CA ILE A 39 -16.20 -32.19 17.08
C ILE A 39 -17.34 -32.04 18.13
N ASP A 40 -16.99 -31.99 19.43
CA ASP A 40 -17.94 -32.00 20.56
C ASP A 40 -18.17 -30.66 21.27
N ASN A 41 -17.75 -29.52 20.72
CA ASN A 41 -17.93 -28.24 21.41
C ASN A 41 -19.40 -27.79 21.47
N ASP A 42 -19.81 -27.24 22.62
CA ASP A 42 -21.12 -26.61 22.83
C ASP A 42 -21.46 -25.62 21.70
N SER A 43 -22.71 -25.67 21.23
CA SER A 43 -23.29 -24.75 20.25
C SER A 43 -23.05 -23.27 20.60
N GLY A 44 -23.07 -22.93 21.90
CA GLY A 44 -22.78 -21.60 22.39
C GLY A 44 -21.33 -21.17 22.16
N TRP A 45 -20.36 -22.08 22.31
CA TRP A 45 -18.96 -21.82 21.98
C TRP A 45 -18.78 -21.61 20.49
N ARG A 46 -19.37 -22.47 19.65
CA ARG A 46 -19.26 -22.37 18.19
C ARG A 46 -19.81 -21.05 17.67
N ASN A 47 -20.93 -20.58 18.20
CA ASN A 47 -21.51 -19.29 17.81
C ASN A 47 -20.56 -18.13 18.17
N ARG A 48 -19.98 -18.14 19.38
CA ARG A 48 -18.98 -17.14 19.80
C ARG A 48 -17.72 -17.15 18.92
N ALA A 49 -17.23 -18.34 18.56
CA ALA A 49 -16.07 -18.50 17.70
C ALA A 49 -16.32 -17.98 16.28
N ASN A 50 -17.49 -18.29 15.70
CA ASN A 50 -17.90 -17.74 14.40
C ASN A 50 -18.05 -16.20 14.43
N HIS A 51 -18.62 -15.65 15.50
CA HIS A 51 -18.70 -14.20 15.67
C HIS A 51 -17.30 -13.55 15.77
N ALA A 52 -16.40 -14.14 16.56
CA ALA A 52 -15.01 -13.69 16.64
C ALA A 52 -14.30 -13.76 15.29
N LEU A 53 -14.50 -14.84 14.54
CA LEU A 53 -13.95 -15.01 13.18
C LEU A 53 -14.44 -13.92 12.22
N ALA A 54 -15.74 -13.63 12.24
CA ALA A 54 -16.33 -12.57 11.41
C ALA A 54 -15.75 -11.19 11.76
N SER A 55 -15.59 -10.91 13.06
CA SER A 55 -14.98 -9.68 13.57
C SER A 55 -13.52 -9.53 13.12
N TRP A 56 -12.71 -10.58 13.26
CA TRP A 56 -11.32 -10.58 12.79
C TRP A 56 -11.21 -10.43 11.27
N LYS A 57 -12.08 -11.07 10.48
CA LYS A 57 -12.14 -10.87 9.03
C LYS A 57 -12.47 -9.42 8.66
N GLY A 58 -13.36 -8.76 9.41
CA GLY A 58 -13.64 -7.34 9.27
C GLY A 58 -12.43 -6.46 9.60
N THR A 59 -11.76 -6.76 10.72
CA THR A 59 -10.54 -6.07 11.15
C THR A 59 -9.43 -6.18 10.10
N ARG A 60 -9.19 -7.39 9.57
CA ARG A 60 -8.23 -7.63 8.49
C ARG A 60 -8.52 -6.75 7.26
N ARG A 61 -9.79 -6.71 6.81
CA ARG A 61 -10.19 -5.85 5.66
C ARG A 61 -9.89 -4.38 5.91
N SER A 62 -10.15 -3.88 7.13
CA SER A 62 -9.86 -2.49 7.49
C SER A 62 -8.36 -2.18 7.47
N ILE A 63 -7.53 -3.07 8.04
CA ILE A 63 -6.07 -2.94 8.02
C ILE A 63 -5.55 -2.92 6.59
N THR A 64 -6.02 -3.84 5.74
CA THR A 64 -5.62 -3.91 4.32
C THR A 64 -5.98 -2.63 3.55
N ALA A 65 -7.18 -2.09 3.77
CA ALA A 65 -7.60 -0.84 3.09
C ALA A 65 -6.72 0.35 3.49
N ARG A 66 -6.40 0.49 4.78
CA ARG A 66 -5.50 1.56 5.27
C ARG A 66 -4.07 1.39 4.76
N LEU A 67 -3.55 0.17 4.75
CA LEU A 67 -2.25 -0.16 4.20
C LEU A 67 -2.15 0.20 2.70
N ALA A 68 -3.21 -0.09 1.92
CA ALA A 68 -3.25 0.26 0.51
C ALA A 68 -3.16 1.79 0.30
N LEU A 69 -3.87 2.57 1.12
CA LEU A 69 -3.79 4.03 1.08
C LEU A 69 -2.38 4.54 1.43
N LEU A 70 -1.74 3.98 2.45
CA LEU A 70 -0.38 4.36 2.83
C LEU A 70 0.64 4.04 1.73
N ARG A 71 0.54 2.85 1.11
CA ARG A 71 1.41 2.47 -0.02
C ARG A 71 1.21 3.38 -1.23
N GLN A 72 -0.03 3.78 -1.51
CA GLN A 72 -0.32 4.72 -2.59
C GLN A 72 0.32 6.08 -2.31
N ARG A 73 0.17 6.60 -1.09
CA ARG A 73 0.80 7.88 -0.68
C ARG A 73 2.33 7.82 -0.76
N GLU A 74 2.95 6.73 -0.31
CA GLU A 74 4.40 6.54 -0.42
C GLU A 74 4.86 6.51 -1.88
N LYS A 75 4.11 5.82 -2.75
CA LYS A 75 4.38 5.80 -4.20
C LYS A 75 4.30 7.20 -4.81
N GLU A 76 3.27 7.97 -4.48
CA GLU A 76 3.09 9.36 -4.94
C GLU A 76 4.21 10.28 -4.44
N ALA A 77 4.56 10.19 -3.16
CA ALA A 77 5.66 10.96 -2.58
C ALA A 77 7.01 10.62 -3.25
N ASN A 78 7.26 9.34 -3.50
CA ASN A 78 8.47 8.89 -4.20
C ASN A 78 8.50 9.37 -5.65
N GLN A 79 7.37 9.33 -6.35
CA GLN A 79 7.27 9.84 -7.71
C GLN A 79 7.54 11.35 -7.75
N GLN A 80 6.87 12.11 -6.87
CA GLN A 80 7.09 13.56 -6.76
C GLN A 80 8.54 13.90 -6.41
N SER A 81 9.17 13.13 -5.52
CA SER A 81 10.58 13.32 -5.18
C SER A 81 11.50 13.09 -6.38
N ARG A 82 11.23 12.08 -7.21
CA ARG A 82 12.01 11.79 -8.42
C ARG A 82 11.83 12.88 -9.47
N GLU A 83 10.61 13.35 -9.67
CA GLU A 83 10.30 14.45 -10.58
C GLU A 83 11.05 15.73 -10.17
N LYS A 84 10.93 16.14 -8.91
CA LYS A 84 11.65 17.30 -8.35
C LYS A 84 13.17 17.15 -8.47
N HIS A 85 13.70 15.96 -8.17
CA HIS A 85 15.13 15.72 -8.34
C HIS A 85 15.56 15.86 -9.81
N GLY A 86 14.74 15.39 -10.75
CA GLY A 86 14.98 15.57 -12.18
C GLY A 86 14.96 17.04 -12.60
N GLU A 87 14.01 17.83 -12.10
CA GLU A 87 13.94 19.27 -12.34
C GLU A 87 15.18 19.99 -11.81
N PHE A 88 15.58 19.73 -10.56
CA PHE A 88 16.79 20.32 -9.98
C PHE A 88 18.06 19.92 -10.72
N LEU A 89 18.17 18.65 -11.12
CA LEU A 89 19.29 18.17 -11.92
C LEU A 89 19.38 18.90 -13.27
N ILE A 90 18.25 19.08 -13.96
CA ILE A 90 18.21 19.81 -15.23
C ILE A 90 18.65 21.27 -15.03
N GLU A 91 18.18 21.94 -13.98
CA GLU A 91 18.59 23.31 -13.65
C GLU A 91 20.09 23.43 -13.37
N GLU A 92 20.67 22.49 -12.62
CA GLU A 92 22.11 22.47 -12.38
C GLU A 92 22.89 22.17 -13.67
N MET A 93 22.44 21.21 -14.48
CA MET A 93 23.07 20.87 -15.76
C MET A 93 23.11 22.05 -16.74
N LYS A 94 22.09 22.91 -16.76
CA LYS A 94 22.07 24.12 -17.60
C LYS A 94 23.24 25.07 -17.32
N ARG A 95 23.83 25.04 -16.12
CA ARG A 95 24.99 25.88 -15.78
C ARG A 95 26.29 25.40 -16.44
N TYR A 96 26.39 24.11 -16.74
CA TYR A 96 27.61 23.50 -17.28
C TYR A 96 27.51 23.16 -18.77
N ILE A 97 26.30 22.97 -19.30
CA ILE A 97 26.10 22.54 -20.69
C ILE A 97 25.99 23.76 -21.63
N PRO A 98 26.73 23.77 -22.77
CA PRO A 98 26.56 24.79 -23.78
C PRO A 98 25.11 24.88 -24.27
N ARG A 99 24.59 26.11 -24.40
CA ARG A 99 23.18 26.37 -24.74
C ARG A 99 22.68 25.60 -25.97
N VAL A 100 23.52 25.48 -27.00
CA VAL A 100 23.17 24.79 -28.25
C VAL A 100 22.90 23.30 -28.01
N ALA A 101 23.72 22.65 -27.18
CA ALA A 101 23.52 21.25 -26.81
C ALA A 101 22.26 21.07 -25.97
N PHE A 102 21.99 21.97 -25.02
CA PHE A 102 20.78 21.94 -24.21
C PHE A 102 19.52 22.08 -25.07
N MET A 103 19.48 23.03 -26.01
CA MET A 103 18.34 23.23 -26.93
C MET A 103 18.11 22.00 -27.82
N ALA A 104 19.17 21.36 -28.31
CA ALA A 104 19.05 20.11 -29.08
C ALA A 104 18.46 18.97 -28.24
N CYS A 105 18.80 18.88 -26.95
CA CYS A 105 18.21 17.91 -26.03
C CYS A 105 16.72 18.20 -25.75
N ASP A 106 16.35 19.45 -25.49
CA ASP A 106 14.95 19.86 -25.28
C ASP A 106 14.09 19.54 -26.52
N HIS A 107 14.59 19.87 -27.72
CA HIS A 107 13.89 19.55 -28.97
C HIS A 107 13.65 18.05 -29.12
N ARG A 108 14.66 17.22 -28.88
CA ARG A 108 14.53 15.75 -28.94
C ARG A 108 13.59 15.21 -27.87
N ALA A 109 13.58 15.79 -26.68
CA ALA A 109 12.66 15.38 -25.61
C ALA A 109 11.20 15.66 -25.99
N LYS A 110 10.92 16.81 -26.60
CA LYS A 110 9.58 17.16 -27.11
C LYS A 110 9.08 16.18 -28.17
N LEU A 111 9.93 15.85 -29.16
CA LEU A 111 9.60 14.87 -30.19
C LEU A 111 9.25 13.50 -29.60
N ARG A 112 9.98 13.04 -28.56
CA ARG A 112 9.66 11.79 -27.87
C ARG A 112 8.32 11.85 -27.13
N MET A 113 8.03 12.97 -26.48
CA MET A 113 6.75 13.18 -25.79
C MET A 113 5.57 13.20 -26.76
N GLU A 114 5.75 13.75 -27.96
CA GLU A 114 4.73 13.74 -29.02
C GLU A 114 4.49 12.32 -29.53
N ALA A 115 5.55 11.54 -29.77
CA ALA A 115 5.44 10.13 -30.18
C ALA A 115 4.68 9.27 -29.15
N LEU A 116 5.00 9.43 -27.86
CA LEU A 116 4.30 8.73 -26.77
C LEU A 116 2.80 9.04 -26.72
N LYS A 117 2.41 10.29 -27.01
CA LYS A 117 1.00 10.69 -27.04
C LYS A 117 0.24 10.11 -28.24
N SER A 118 0.92 9.90 -29.37
CA SER A 118 0.31 9.27 -30.54
C SER A 118 0.11 7.75 -30.42
N GLU A 119 0.81 7.11 -29.48
CA GLU A 119 0.76 5.65 -29.26
C GLU A 119 -0.22 5.21 -28.16
N ALA A 120 -0.77 6.15 -27.37
CA ALA A 120 -1.74 5.82 -26.32
C ALA A 120 -3.15 5.66 -26.94
N PRO A 121 -3.80 4.47 -26.83
CA PRO A 121 -5.18 4.30 -27.30
C PRO A 121 -6.14 5.13 -26.45
N ASN A 122 -7.07 5.83 -27.11
CA ASN A 122 -8.20 6.56 -26.50
C ASN A 122 -9.05 5.67 -25.59
#